data_AF-A0A7T0PE18-F1
#
_entry.id   AF-A0A7T0PE18-F1
#
_cell.length_a   1.000
_cell.length_b   1.000
_cell.length_c   1.000
_cell.angle_alpha   90.00
_cell.angle_beta   90.00
_cell.angle_gamma   90.00
#
_symmetry.space_group_name_H-M   'P 1'
#
loop_
_entity.id
_entity.type
_entity.pdbx_description
1 polymer ?
#
loop_
_entity_poly.entity_id
_entity_poly.type
_entity_poly.pdbx_seq_one_letter_code
_entity_poly.pdbx_strand_id
1 'polypeptide(L)' 'MSESVPTKRRRRAVSFVSPVDEELLRKGLQPSWEDRVSAGDRRPGSFADSPDIGDGANDARLLENVPPHSQARA' A
#
# COMPACT_ATOMS: atom_id res chain seq x y z
N MET A 1 -42.34 -0.31 -4.28
CA MET A 1 -41.10 -1.10 -4.33
C MET A 1 -40.25 -0.51 -5.45
N SER A 2 -39.37 0.44 -5.14
CA SER A 2 -38.55 1.10 -6.16
C SER A 2 -37.18 0.44 -6.20
N GLU A 3 -36.92 -0.29 -7.27
CA GLU A 3 -35.70 -1.04 -7.49
C GLU A 3 -34.57 -0.07 -7.87
N SER A 4 -33.45 -0.13 -7.13
CA SER A 4 -32.28 0.71 -7.38
C SER A 4 -31.44 0.10 -8.51
N VAL A 5 -31.36 0.79 -9.65
CA VAL A 5 -30.51 0.36 -10.76
C VAL A 5 -29.04 0.49 -10.33
N PRO A 6 -28.21 -0.57 -10.36
CA PRO A 6 -26.81 -0.47 -9.96
C PRO A 6 -26.09 0.44 -10.96
N THR A 7 -25.69 1.63 -10.51
CA THR A 7 -24.89 2.53 -11.33
C THR A 7 -23.56 1.84 -11.61
N LYS A 8 -23.24 1.67 -12.89
CA LYS A 8 -22.00 1.00 -13.33
C LYS A 8 -20.83 1.88 -12.88
N ARG A 9 -20.27 1.65 -11.68
CA ARG A 9 -19.11 2.39 -11.18
C ARG A 9 -18.01 2.32 -12.23
N ARG A 10 -17.58 3.48 -12.71
CA ARG A 10 -16.47 3.62 -13.65
C ARG A 10 -15.25 2.96 -13.00
N ARG A 11 -14.74 1.90 -13.63
CA ARG A 11 -13.54 1.20 -13.14
C ARG A 11 -12.38 2.21 -13.13
N ARG A 12 -11.65 2.28 -12.01
CA ARG A 12 -10.45 3.11 -11.92
C ARG A 12 -9.44 2.54 -12.92
N ALA A 13 -8.99 3.38 -13.85
CA ALA A 13 -7.96 3.05 -14.81
C ALA A 13 -6.65 3.72 -14.37
N VAL A 14 -5.53 3.05 -14.60
CA VAL A 14 -4.20 3.65 -14.43
C VAL A 14 -4.03 4.74 -15.48
N SER A 15 -3.71 5.96 -15.04
CA SER A 15 -3.52 7.11 -15.93
C SER A 15 -2.08 7.31 -16.38
N PHE A 16 -1.12 6.72 -15.67
CA PHE A 16 0.31 6.85 -15.93
C PHE A 16 1.05 5.59 -15.49
N VAL A 17 1.98 5.11 -16.31
CA VAL A 17 2.88 4.00 -16.02
C VAL A 17 4.31 4.54 -16.09
N SER A 18 5.14 4.21 -15.10
CA SER A 18 6.53 4.66 -15.13
C SER A 18 7.31 3.94 -16.25
N PRO A 19 8.34 4.54 -16.87
CA PRO A 19 9.13 3.87 -17.91
C PRO A 19 9.75 2.54 -17.46
N VAL A 20 10.07 2.42 -16.17
CA VAL A 20 10.60 1.19 -15.58
C VAL A 20 9.52 0.11 -15.58
N ASP A 21 8.29 0.46 -15.15
CA ASP A 21 7.16 -0.47 -15.14
C ASP A 21 6.74 -0.89 -16.55
N GLU A 22 6.84 0.01 -17.55
CA GLU A 22 6.63 -0.34 -18.95
C GLU A 22 7.63 -1.41 -19.42
N GLU A 23 8.90 -1.28 -19.04
CA GLU A 23 9.92 -2.26 -19.38
C GLU A 23 9.69 -3.61 -18.68
N LEU A 24 9.27 -3.60 -17.40
CA LEU A 24 8.90 -4.81 -16.66
C LEU A 24 7.73 -5.53 -17.32
N LEU A 25 6.66 -4.80 -17.64
CA LEU A 25 5.50 -5.34 -18.36
C LEU A 25 5.90 -5.93 -19.71
N ARG A 26 6.77 -5.25 -20.46
CA ARG A 26 7.28 -5.74 -21.75
C ARG A 26 8.08 -7.05 -21.62
N LYS A 27 8.77 -7.25 -20.49
CA LYS A 27 9.50 -8.49 -20.17
C LYS A 27 8.59 -9.59 -19.58
N GLY A 28 7.28 -9.34 -19.43
CA GLY A 28 6.35 -10.26 -18.78
C GLY A 28 6.54 -10.35 -17.27
N LEU A 29 7.22 -9.38 -16.66
CA LEU A 29 7.42 -9.26 -15.23
C LEU A 29 6.31 -8.41 -14.60
N GLN A 30 6.07 -8.61 -13.30
CA GLN A 30 5.12 -7.80 -12.55
C GLN A 30 5.64 -6.36 -12.40
N PRO A 31 4.77 -5.33 -12.52
CA PRO A 31 5.13 -3.95 -12.21
C PRO A 31 5.53 -3.76 -10.75
N SER A 32 6.27 -2.69 -10.48
CA SER A 32 6.69 -2.33 -9.12
C SER A 32 5.52 -1.96 -8.19
N TRP A 33 4.34 -1.59 -8.69
CA TRP A 33 3.17 -1.38 -7.83
C TRP A 33 2.47 -2.68 -7.44
N GLU A 34 2.77 -3.79 -8.11
CA GLU A 34 2.39 -5.13 -7.69
C GLU A 34 3.46 -5.74 -6.77
N ASP A 35 4.50 -4.96 -6.40
CA ASP A 35 5.66 -5.41 -5.63
C ASP A 35 5.22 -5.96 -4.27
N ARG A 36 5.06 -7.28 -4.25
CA ARG A 36 5.01 -8.07 -3.04
C ARG A 36 6.46 -8.32 -2.67
N VAL A 37 6.92 -7.70 -1.58
CA VAL A 37 8.23 -7.98 -0.98
C VAL A 37 8.36 -9.49 -0.79
N SER A 38 9.19 -10.15 -1.61
CA SER A 38 9.41 -11.59 -1.49
C SER A 38 10.35 -11.86 -0.31
N ALA A 39 10.34 -13.10 0.19
CA ALA A 39 11.26 -13.47 1.25
C ALA A 39 12.74 -13.33 0.83
N GLY A 40 13.06 -13.39 -0.47
CA GLY A 40 14.42 -13.21 -0.99
C GLY A 40 14.89 -11.76 -1.09
N ASP A 41 13.96 -10.80 -1.11
CA ASP A 41 14.27 -9.36 -1.16
C ASP A 41 14.61 -8.78 0.22
N ARG A 42 14.33 -9.57 1.27
CA ARG A 42 14.65 -9.23 2.66
C ARG A 42 16.14 -9.37 2.87
N ARG A 43 16.83 -8.24 2.97
CA ARG A 43 18.23 -8.19 3.38
C ARG A 43 18.35 -8.39 4.90
N PRO A 44 19.41 -9.01 5.41
CA PRO A 44 19.72 -9.01 6.84
C PRO A 44 19.80 -7.57 7.36
N GLY A 45 19.03 -7.25 8.40
CA GLY A 45 18.91 -5.87 8.93
C GLY A 45 17.93 -4.97 8.16
N SER A 46 17.18 -5.51 7.19
CA SER A 46 15.95 -4.89 6.69
C SER A 46 14.83 -5.01 7.75
N PHE A 47 13.72 -4.29 7.57
CA PHE A 47 12.52 -4.37 8.43
C PHE A 47 12.05 -5.80 8.74
N ALA A 48 12.45 -6.79 7.93
CA ALA A 48 12.25 -8.23 8.14
C ALA A 48 12.64 -8.76 9.53
N ASP A 49 13.69 -8.22 10.14
CA ASP A 49 14.18 -8.62 11.46
C ASP A 49 13.68 -7.67 12.57
N SER A 50 12.84 -6.69 12.22
CA SER A 50 12.32 -5.72 13.17
C SER A 50 11.27 -6.37 14.08
N PRO A 51 11.35 -6.17 15.40
CA PRO A 51 10.29 -6.60 16.32
C PRO A 51 8.95 -5.90 16.03
N ASP A 52 8.96 -4.84 15.22
CA ASP A 52 7.81 -4.02 14.82
C ASP A 52 6.94 -4.65 13.71
N ILE A 53 7.26 -5.87 13.26
CA ILE A 53 6.43 -6.59 12.28
C ILE A 53 5.23 -7.23 12.99
N GLY A 54 4.05 -6.61 12.82
CA GLY A 54 2.76 -7.30 12.92
C GLY A 54 2.08 -7.33 14.28
N ASP A 55 2.69 -6.80 15.34
CA ASP A 55 2.06 -6.66 16.66
C ASP A 55 1.39 -5.28 16.87
N GLY A 56 1.59 -4.35 15.94
CA GLY A 56 1.05 -2.99 16.00
C GLY A 56 1.81 -2.03 16.92
N ALA A 57 3.01 -2.39 17.42
CA ALA A 57 3.79 -1.54 18.31
C ALA A 57 4.21 -0.21 17.67
N ASN A 58 4.46 -0.18 16.37
CA ASN A 58 4.70 1.07 15.63
C ASN A 58 3.46 1.95 15.59
N ASP A 59 2.31 1.36 15.27
CA ASP A 59 1.02 2.08 15.20
C ASP A 59 0.64 2.64 16.58
N ALA A 60 0.89 1.90 17.65
CA ALA A 60 0.72 2.37 19.03
C ALA A 60 1.61 3.59 19.32
N ARG A 61 2.91 3.54 18.99
CA ARG A 61 3.82 4.68 19.16
C ARG A 61 3.43 5.88 18.30
N LEU A 62 2.90 5.64 17.09
CA LEU A 62 2.40 6.70 16.23
C LEU A 62 1.13 7.37 16.80
N LEU A 63 0.24 6.59 17.41
CA LEU A 63 -0.97 7.10 18.09
C LEU A 63 -0.63 7.86 19.38
N GLU A 64 0.40 7.46 20.11
CA GLU A 64 0.89 8.18 21.29
C GLU A 64 1.53 9.53 20.93
N ASN A 65 2.16 9.63 19.77
CA ASN A 65 2.90 10.82 19.33
C ASN A 65 2.17 11.60 18.22
N VAL A 66 0.83 11.58 18.19
CA VAL A 66 0.04 12.31 17.18
C VAL A 66 0.15 13.82 17.42
N PRO A 67 0.59 14.60 16.40
CA PRO A 67 0.65 16.06 16.50
C PRO A 67 -0.72 16.69 16.81
N PRO A 68 -0.78 17.80 17.58
CA PRO A 68 -2.05 18.39 18.03
C PRO A 68 -3.03 18.77 16.91
N HIS A 69 -2.53 19.12 15.74
CA HIS A 69 -3.36 19.50 14.58
C HIS A 69 -4.01 18.30 13.87
N SER A 70 -3.51 17.09 14.14
CA SER A 70 -3.99 15.83 13.54
C SER A 70 -4.91 15.04 14.47
N GLN A 71 -5.09 15.51 15.72
CA GLN A 71 -6.01 14.88 16.68
C GLN A 71 -7.47 15.19 16.33
N ALA A 72 -8.37 14.23 16.54
CA ALA A 72 -9.80 14.45 16.37
C ALA A 72 -10.28 15.52 17.37
N ARG A 73 -11.00 16.53 16.89
CA ARG A 73 -11.61 17.53 17.77
C ARG A 73 -12.84 16.92 18.47
N ALA A 74 -12.93 17.13 19.77
CA ALA A 74 -14.08 16.76 20.61
C ALA A 74 -15.31 17.62 20.31
#